data_AF-A0A0S7ZL37-F1
#
_entry.id   AF-A0A0S7ZL37-F1
#
_cell.length_a   1.000
_cell.length_b   1.000
_cell.length_c   1.000
_cell.angle_alpha   90.00
_cell.angle_beta   90.00
_cell.angle_gamma   90.00
#
_symmetry.space_group_name_H-M   'P 1'
#
loop_
_entity.id
_entity.type
_entity.pdbx_description
1 polymer ?
#
loop_
_entity_poly.entity_id
_entity_poly.type
_entity_poly.pdbx_seq_one_letter_code
_entity_poly.pdbx_strand_id
1 'polypeptide(L)' 'HERFIEKYGTVVCHQIQRKLFGRVYYTPDQEQYEKFLQAGGHDTMCPSLCGDAARWTVKAIEEHKREYCTKT' A
#
# COMPACT_ATOMS: atom_id res chain seq x y z
N HIS A 1 11.07 0.26 2.10
CA HIS A 1 10.06 -0.82 2.06
C HIS A 1 9.72 -1.36 3.46
N GLU A 2 10.61 -1.19 4.46
CA GLU A 2 10.37 -1.58 5.86
C GLU A 2 9.06 -1.06 6.46
N ARG A 3 8.77 0.25 6.33
CA ARG A 3 7.50 0.85 6.82
C ARG A 3 6.24 0.15 6.29
N PHE A 4 6.30 -0.38 5.07
CA PHE A 4 5.21 -1.17 4.48
C PHE A 4 5.05 -2.51 5.19
N ILE A 5 6.16 -3.20 5.46
CA ILE A 5 6.17 -4.48 6.15
C ILE A 5 5.73 -4.31 7.61
N GLU A 6 6.15 -3.25 8.29
CA GLU A 6 5.71 -2.96 9.66
C GLU A 6 4.20 -2.75 9.77
N LYS A 7 3.62 -1.95 8.86
CA LYS A 7 2.17 -1.66 8.88
C LYS A 7 1.34 -2.80 8.30
N TYR A 8 1.68 -3.27 7.11
CA TYR A 8 0.87 -4.20 6.33
C TYR A 8 1.35 -5.65 6.41
N GLY A 9 2.53 -5.92 6.97
CA GLY A 9 3.13 -7.26 7.09
C GLY A 9 3.89 -7.69 5.83
N THR A 10 3.64 -7.06 4.69
CA THR A 10 4.16 -7.45 3.38
C THR A 10 3.99 -6.31 2.38
N VAL A 11 4.70 -6.40 1.26
CA VAL A 11 4.55 -5.51 0.10
C VAL A 11 3.70 -6.13 -1.00
N VAL A 12 3.29 -7.40 -0.84
CA VAL A 12 2.56 -8.15 -1.86
C VAL A 12 1.05 -7.91 -1.72
N CYS A 13 0.45 -7.22 -2.70
CA CYS A 13 -0.98 -6.86 -2.68
C CYS A 13 -1.91 -8.04 -2.33
N HIS A 14 -1.68 -9.22 -2.92
CA HIS A 14 -2.45 -10.44 -2.62
C HIS A 14 -2.47 -10.80 -1.12
N GLN A 15 -1.33 -10.69 -0.44
CA GLN A 15 -1.22 -10.99 0.98
C GLN A 15 -1.81 -9.86 1.85
N ILE A 16 -1.66 -8.60 1.41
CA ILE A 16 -2.27 -7.44 2.05
C ILE A 16 -3.81 -7.58 2.01
N GLN A 17 -4.38 -8.00 0.88
CA GLN A 17 -5.81 -8.28 0.77
C GLN A 17 -6.27 -9.33 1.78
N ARG A 18 -5.54 -10.45 1.94
CA ARG A 18 -5.88 -11.46 2.97
C ARG A 18 -5.89 -10.88 4.37
N LYS A 19 -4.92 -10.03 4.71
CA LYS A 19 -4.83 -9.41 6.05
C LYS A 19 -5.97 -8.44 6.31
N LEU A 20 -6.35 -7.66 5.30
CA LEU A 20 -7.28 -6.55 5.49
C LEU A 20 -8.75 -6.93 5.19
N PHE A 21 -9.00 -7.71 4.15
CA PHE A 21 -10.34 -8.18 3.79
C PHE A 21 -10.67 -9.57 4.33
N GLY A 22 -9.70 -10.30 4.90
CA GLY A 22 -9.86 -11.71 5.28
C GLY A 22 -9.83 -12.70 4.11
N ARG A 23 -9.79 -12.20 2.87
CA ARG A 23 -9.77 -12.99 1.63
C ARG A 23 -9.04 -12.25 0.52
N VAL A 24 -8.81 -12.94 -0.59
CA VAL A 24 -8.32 -12.36 -1.83
C VAL A 24 -9.45 -12.30 -2.84
N TYR A 25 -9.42 -11.27 -3.68
CA TYR A 25 -10.26 -11.16 -4.86
C TYR A 25 -9.43 -11.39 -6.12
N TYR A 26 -9.95 -12.21 -7.02
CA TYR A 26 -9.35 -12.39 -8.34
C TYR A 26 -9.93 -11.33 -9.28
N THR A 27 -9.30 -10.16 -9.31
CA THR A 27 -9.82 -8.97 -10.01
C THR A 27 -10.01 -9.10 -11.53
N PRO A 28 -9.38 -10.04 -12.27
CA PRO A 28 -9.73 -10.28 -13.67
C PRO A 28 -11.12 -10.90 -13.86
N ASP A 29 -11.69 -11.53 -12.84
CA ASP A 29 -13.08 -11.99 -12.87
C ASP A 29 -14.03 -10.86 -12.45
N GLN A 30 -15.07 -10.62 -13.25
CA GLN A 30 -15.97 -9.48 -13.08
C GLN A 30 -16.75 -9.55 -11.76
N GLU A 31 -17.25 -10.73 -11.39
CA GLU A 31 -18.02 -10.92 -10.16
C GLU A 31 -17.12 -10.72 -8.92
N GLN A 32 -15.88 -11.21 -8.98
CA GLN A 32 -14.89 -10.97 -7.93
C GLN A 32 -14.49 -9.49 -7.85
N TYR A 33 -14.37 -8.80 -8.98
CA TYR A 33 -14.05 -7.38 -9.02
C TYR A 33 -15.15 -6.54 -8.38
N GLU A 34 -16.42 -6.83 -8.66
CA GLU A 34 -17.55 -6.15 -8.01
C GLU A 34 -17.55 -6.36 -6.49
N LYS A 35 -17.30 -7.58 -6.03
CA LYS A 35 -17.17 -7.87 -4.58
C LYS A 35 -15.98 -7.14 -3.96
N PHE A 36 -14.87 -7.00 -4.68
CA PHE A 36 -13.72 -6.22 -4.25
C PHE A 36 -14.05 -4.73 -4.10
N LEU A 37 -14.77 -4.15 -5.06
CA LEU A 37 -15.22 -2.76 -4.99
C LEU A 37 -16.17 -2.56 -3.81
N GLN A 38 -17.17 -3.43 -3.64
CA GLN A 38 -18.13 -3.37 -2.53
C GLN A 38 -17.44 -3.53 -1.16
N ALA A 39 -16.36 -4.29 -1.09
CA ALA A 39 -15.55 -4.42 0.13
C ALA A 39 -14.70 -3.16 0.44
N GLY A 40 -14.76 -2.11 -0.39
CA GLY A 40 -14.01 -0.87 -0.21
C GLY A 40 -12.63 -0.89 -0.87
N GLY A 41 -12.41 -1.78 -1.84
CA GLY A 41 -11.15 -1.92 -2.57
C GLY A 41 -10.60 -0.59 -3.09
N HIS A 42 -11.42 0.16 -3.83
CA HIS A 42 -11.04 1.45 -4.42
C HIS A 42 -11.57 2.68 -3.69
N ASP A 43 -12.34 2.52 -2.61
CA ASP A 43 -12.89 3.65 -1.86
C ASP A 43 -12.06 3.96 -0.61
N THR A 44 -11.58 2.93 0.09
CA THR A 44 -10.92 3.11 1.38
C THR A 44 -9.56 2.44 1.42
N MET A 45 -9.48 1.17 1.03
CA MET A 45 -8.33 0.32 1.34
C MET A 45 -7.12 0.60 0.46
N CYS A 46 -7.25 0.41 -0.87
CA CYS A 46 -6.14 0.70 -1.79
C CYS A 46 -5.76 2.19 -1.80
N PRO A 47 -6.71 3.16 -1.77
CA PRO A 47 -6.36 4.56 -1.66
C PRO A 47 -5.53 4.89 -0.41
N SER A 48 -5.90 4.34 0.75
CA SER A 48 -5.15 4.56 2.00
C SER A 48 -3.73 3.99 1.92
N LEU A 49 -3.58 2.80 1.35
CA LEU A 49 -2.28 2.16 1.14
C LEU A 49 -1.39 2.99 0.20
N CYS A 50 -1.94 3.49 -0.91
CA CYS A 50 -1.24 4.37 -1.83
C CYS A 50 -0.85 5.70 -1.17
N GLY A 51 -1.73 6.26 -0.33
CA GLY A 51 -1.44 7.48 0.45
C GLY A 51 -0.27 7.31 1.41
N ASP A 52 -0.22 6.18 2.14
CA ASP A 52 0.94 5.86 2.98
C ASP A 52 2.21 5.71 2.16
N ALA A 53 2.14 5.01 1.01
CA ALA A 53 3.27 4.84 0.11
C ALA A 53 3.86 6.18 -0.32
N ALA A 54 3.00 7.07 -0.83
CA ALA A 54 3.40 8.41 -1.26
C ALA A 54 4.04 9.19 -0.11
N ARG A 55 3.41 9.18 1.08
CA ARG A 55 3.93 9.86 2.27
C ARG A 55 5.31 9.34 2.68
N TRP A 56 5.52 8.03 2.66
CA TRP A 56 6.79 7.44 3.05
C TRP A 56 7.88 7.69 2.02
N THR A 57 7.55 7.67 0.73
CA THR A 57 8.49 8.02 -0.35
C THR A 57 8.98 9.46 -0.22
N VAL A 58 8.08 10.42 0.03
CA VAL A 58 8.47 11.83 0.26
C VAL A 58 9.44 11.94 1.43
N LYS A 59 9.17 11.25 2.54
CA LYS A 59 10.07 11.24 3.70
C LYS A 59 11.46 10.68 3.36
N ALA A 60 11.51 9.57 2.63
CA ALA A 60 12.78 8.96 2.23
C ALA A 60 13.60 9.92 1.33
N ILE A 61 12.94 10.63 0.41
CA ILE A 61 13.59 11.64 -0.44
C ILE A 61 14.15 12.79 0.41
N GLU A 62 13.38 13.29 1.38
CA GLU A 62 13.81 14.38 2.26
C GLU A 62 14.93 13.98 3.22
N GLU A 63 14.91 12.74 3.73
CA GLU A 63 16.00 12.15 4.53
C GLU A 63 17.28 12.06 3.67
N HIS A 64 17.17 11.53 2.45
CA HIS A 64 18.29 11.44 1.50
C HIS A 64 18.87 12.81 1.13
N LYS A 65 18.01 13.81 0.85
CA LYS A 65 18.45 15.19 0.56
C LYS A 65 19.25 15.79 1.71
N ARG A 66 18.83 15.58 2.96
CA ARG A 66 19.57 16.07 4.14
C ARG A 66 20.93 15.39 4.28
N GLU A 67 20.99 14.08 4.09
CA GLU A 67 22.26 13.34 4.13
C GLU A 67 23.23 13.77 3.03
N TYR A 68 22.74 14.08 1.83
CA TYR A 68 23.58 14.57 0.74
C TYR A 68 24.08 16.00 0.99
N CYS A 69 23.19 16.89 1.45
CA CYS A 69 23.53 18.30 1.68
C CYS A 69 24.50 18.51 2.85
N THR A 70 24.47 17.62 3.86
CA THR A 70 25.39 17.67 5.01
C THR A 70 26.76 17.05 4.74
N LYS A 71 26.95 16.35 3.62
CA LYS A 71 28.22 15.76 3.19
C LYS A 71 29.04 16.66 2.25
N THR A 72 28.52 17.84 1.92
CA THR A 72 29.20 18.89 1.12
C THR A 72 29.59 20.03 2.05
#